data_AF-A0A6B8JNM8-F1
#
_entry.id   AF-A0A6B8JNM8-F1
#
_cell.length_a   1.000
_cell.length_b   1.000
_cell.length_c   1.000
_cell.angle_alpha   90.00
_cell.angle_beta   90.00
_cell.angle_gamma   90.00
#
_symmetry.space_group_name_H-M   'P 1'
#
loop_
_entity.id
_entity.type
_entity.pdbx_description
1 polymer ?
#
loop_
_entity_poly.entity_id
_entity_poly.type
_entity_poly.pdbx_seq_one_letter_code
_entity_poly.pdbx_strand_id
1 'polypeptide(L)'
;MTTRHPALLVLLVGLLGALLTSPGLARDLPSPGRVEVPVADQTDRARQAATAAGIDGVLKRLTGDPAVTETAAAAEMRDQADDYLQGFSYRRGEDGDSFLVARYDVRRLREALVAADIPIWPQRPPTVLAWVSMDDGDGPRILQSGDPGELGDQLAHAAADLGVRMLFPIMDLQDLAAISHADIAAGFVDPVIDASGRYGSDRLLAGQVVARGGAARVGWMLVDPEQATTRRWRVTGEAAGQLVDETLEPLLEQLRERFTYLPDLGARGRLTVRVVGIRDLAIHDRVTERLESLAGVAQVITLGVRGDAADFELSISVEPDQVRDSLNRDARLVATTDGYRWE
;
A
#
# COMPACT_ATOMS: atom_id res chain seq x y z
N MET A 1 -57.39 41.06 -26.53
CA MET A 1 -56.54 41.96 -27.35
C MET A 1 -55.54 42.64 -26.43
N THR A 2 -54.31 42.12 -26.36
CA THR A 2 -53.07 42.72 -26.92
C THR A 2 -52.56 43.91 -26.10
N THR A 3 -51.33 44.03 -25.62
CA THR A 3 -50.09 43.23 -25.51
C THR A 3 -49.15 44.21 -24.80
N ARG A 4 -48.53 43.86 -23.68
CA ARG A 4 -47.45 44.64 -23.07
C ARG A 4 -46.16 43.83 -23.19
N HIS A 5 -45.18 44.38 -23.91
CA HIS A 5 -43.77 44.04 -23.70
C HIS A 5 -43.34 44.56 -22.32
N PRO A 6 -42.41 43.85 -21.65
CA PRO A 6 -41.02 44.22 -21.82
C PRO A 6 -40.10 43.03 -22.06
N ALA A 7 -39.33 43.12 -23.13
CA ALA A 7 -38.08 42.40 -23.32
C ALA A 7 -36.96 43.22 -22.66
N LEU A 8 -36.47 42.76 -21.51
CA LEU A 8 -35.09 42.97 -21.03
C LEU A 8 -34.98 42.22 -19.70
N LEU A 9 -33.81 41.62 -19.45
CA LEU A 9 -33.38 41.03 -18.18
C LEU A 9 -33.61 39.52 -17.96
N VAL A 10 -33.26 38.67 -18.93
CA VAL A 10 -32.79 37.30 -18.63
C VAL A 10 -31.66 36.95 -19.58
N LEU A 11 -30.45 37.44 -19.28
CA LEU A 11 -29.24 37.02 -19.99
C LEU A 11 -28.02 37.11 -19.06
N LEU A 12 -27.98 36.28 -18.01
CA LEU A 12 -26.76 36.01 -17.23
C LEU A 12 -26.94 34.82 -16.27
N VAL A 13 -27.34 33.65 -16.80
CA VAL A 13 -27.28 32.36 -16.07
C VAL A 13 -26.67 31.27 -16.96
N GLY A 14 -25.87 31.67 -17.96
CA GLY A 14 -25.11 30.74 -18.79
C GLY A 14 -23.67 30.69 -18.31
N LEU A 15 -23.19 29.49 -17.96
CA LEU A 15 -21.78 29.14 -17.79
C LEU A 15 -21.14 29.35 -16.40
N LEU A 16 -21.79 28.88 -15.33
CA LEU A 16 -21.02 28.39 -14.18
C LEU A 16 -20.64 26.94 -14.47
N GLY A 17 -19.39 26.76 -14.90
CA GLY A 17 -18.83 25.48 -15.32
C GLY A 17 -19.09 24.40 -14.28
N ALA A 18 -19.77 23.34 -14.72
CA ALA A 18 -19.63 22.04 -14.12
C ALA A 18 -18.14 21.69 -14.17
N LEU A 19 -17.44 21.89 -13.05
CA LEU A 19 -16.22 21.13 -12.78
C LEU A 19 -16.65 19.66 -12.80
N LEU A 20 -16.49 19.05 -13.96
CA LEU A 20 -16.27 17.62 -14.07
C LEU A 20 -14.96 17.37 -13.32
N THR A 21 -15.03 17.23 -12.01
CA THR A 21 -14.05 16.45 -11.26
C THR A 21 -14.15 15.06 -11.84
N SER A 22 -13.36 14.78 -12.88
CA SER A 22 -13.02 13.42 -13.25
C SER A 22 -12.53 12.78 -11.96
N PRO A 23 -13.19 11.73 -11.44
CA PRO A 23 -12.53 10.91 -10.44
C PRO A 23 -11.30 10.39 -11.15
N GLY A 24 -10.13 10.97 -10.83
CA GLY A 24 -8.87 10.36 -11.23
C GLY A 24 -8.97 8.92 -10.77
N LEU A 25 -8.87 7.99 -11.71
CA LEU A 25 -8.89 6.56 -11.44
C LEU A 25 -7.65 6.25 -10.60
N ALA A 26 -7.74 6.50 -9.30
CA ALA A 26 -6.97 5.75 -8.35
C ALA A 26 -7.38 4.29 -8.62
N ARG A 27 -6.49 3.52 -9.25
CA ARG A 27 -6.60 2.06 -9.25
C ARG A 27 -6.59 1.67 -7.77
N ASP A 28 -7.77 1.50 -7.19
CA ASP A 28 -7.90 0.89 -5.87
C ASP A 28 -7.18 -0.46 -5.95
N LEU A 29 -6.33 -0.74 -4.96
CA LEU A 29 -5.72 -2.05 -4.85
C LEU A 29 -6.83 -3.11 -4.90
N PRO A 30 -6.61 -4.26 -5.57
CA PRO A 30 -7.53 -5.37 -5.47
C PRO A 30 -7.87 -5.62 -4.00
N SER A 31 -9.16 -5.77 -3.70
CA SER A 31 -9.60 -6.09 -2.33
C SER A 31 -8.72 -7.21 -1.77
N PRO A 32 -8.14 -7.09 -0.56
CA PRO A 32 -7.13 -8.01 -0.09
C PRO A 32 -7.57 -9.49 -0.15
N GLY A 33 -8.85 -9.75 0.09
CA GLY A 33 -9.44 -11.10 0.05
C GLY A 33 -10.01 -11.53 -1.29
N ARG A 34 -9.91 -10.73 -2.36
CA ARG A 34 -10.33 -11.12 -3.70
C ARG A 34 -9.13 -11.65 -4.47
N VAL A 35 -9.25 -12.86 -5.01
CA VAL A 35 -8.21 -13.49 -5.85
C VAL A 35 -8.85 -14.13 -7.06
N GLU A 36 -8.07 -14.22 -8.14
CA GLU A 36 -8.48 -14.88 -9.37
C GLU A 36 -7.54 -16.04 -9.63
N VAL A 37 -8.10 -17.24 -9.76
CA VAL A 37 -7.34 -18.48 -9.93
C VAL A 37 -7.77 -19.13 -11.25
N PRO A 38 -6.82 -19.45 -12.15
CA PRO A 38 -7.16 -20.13 -13.40
C PRO A 38 -7.75 -21.52 -13.12
N VAL A 39 -8.79 -21.88 -13.87
CA VAL A 39 -9.48 -23.17 -13.76
C VAL A 39 -9.68 -23.80 -15.14
N ALA A 40 -9.43 -25.10 -15.24
CA ALA A 40 -9.64 -25.84 -16.49
C ALA A 40 -11.13 -26.01 -16.83
N ASP A 41 -11.97 -26.14 -15.81
CA ASP A 41 -13.42 -26.30 -15.91
C ASP A 41 -14.14 -25.79 -14.65
N GLN A 42 -15.47 -25.94 -14.62
CA GLN A 42 -16.32 -25.51 -13.50
C GLN A 42 -16.81 -26.68 -12.65
N THR A 43 -16.12 -27.82 -12.67
CA THR A 43 -16.47 -28.97 -11.81
C THR A 43 -16.22 -28.63 -10.34
N ASP A 44 -16.91 -29.34 -9.44
CA ASP A 44 -16.70 -29.17 -8.00
C ASP A 44 -15.25 -29.42 -7.58
N ARG A 45 -14.57 -30.37 -8.23
CA ARG A 45 -13.15 -30.67 -7.97
C ARG A 45 -12.25 -29.51 -8.38
N ALA A 46 -12.44 -28.93 -9.56
CA ALA A 46 -11.68 -27.77 -10.00
C ALA A 46 -11.95 -26.55 -9.11
N ARG A 47 -13.21 -26.34 -8.70
CA ARG A 47 -13.58 -25.28 -7.75
C ARG A 47 -12.86 -25.44 -6.41
N GLN A 48 -12.88 -26.63 -5.81
CA GLN A 48 -12.24 -26.89 -4.52
C GLN A 48 -10.73 -26.66 -4.59
N ALA A 49 -10.07 -27.19 -5.64
CA ALA A 49 -8.64 -26.97 -5.84
C ALA A 49 -8.29 -25.48 -6.01
N ALA A 50 -9.08 -24.74 -6.79
CA ALA A 50 -8.88 -23.30 -6.98
C ALA A 50 -9.18 -22.48 -5.73
N THR A 51 -10.13 -22.92 -4.91
CA THR A 51 -10.42 -22.30 -3.61
C THR A 51 -9.24 -22.50 -2.66
N ALA A 52 -8.70 -23.72 -2.55
CA ALA A 52 -7.48 -23.95 -1.77
C ALA A 52 -6.30 -23.10 -2.28
N ALA A 53 -6.06 -23.06 -3.59
CA ALA A 53 -5.00 -22.22 -4.17
C ALA A 53 -5.23 -20.70 -3.96
N GLY A 54 -6.49 -20.26 -3.85
CA GLY A 54 -6.82 -18.87 -3.59
C GLY A 54 -6.41 -18.38 -2.21
N ILE A 55 -6.33 -19.28 -1.21
CA ILE A 55 -5.82 -18.95 0.13
C ILE A 55 -4.40 -18.40 0.03
N ASP A 56 -3.51 -19.08 -0.69
CA ASP A 56 -2.11 -18.67 -0.86
C ASP A 56 -1.98 -17.23 -1.37
N GLY A 57 -2.81 -16.84 -2.35
CA GLY A 57 -2.83 -15.48 -2.88
C GLY A 57 -3.22 -14.45 -1.82
N VAL A 58 -4.22 -14.75 -0.99
CA VAL A 58 -4.61 -13.86 0.11
C VAL A 58 -3.53 -13.81 1.20
N LEU A 59 -2.94 -14.94 1.57
CA LEU A 59 -1.88 -14.97 2.59
C LEU A 59 -0.68 -14.13 2.17
N LYS A 60 -0.21 -14.30 0.93
CA LYS A 60 0.86 -13.48 0.34
C LYS A 60 0.54 -11.99 0.40
N ARG A 61 -0.70 -11.61 0.09
CA ARG A 61 -1.13 -10.21 0.13
C ARG A 61 -1.28 -9.66 1.55
N LEU A 62 -1.55 -10.51 2.54
CA LEU A 62 -1.69 -10.10 3.94
C LEU A 62 -0.37 -10.01 4.70
N THR A 63 0.66 -10.75 4.26
CA THR A 63 1.96 -10.79 4.92
C THR A 63 3.06 -10.08 4.11
N GLY A 64 2.91 -10.05 2.79
CA GLY A 64 3.99 -9.69 1.86
C GLY A 64 5.10 -10.73 1.77
N ASP A 65 4.85 -11.93 2.30
CA ASP A 65 5.78 -13.04 2.27
C ASP A 65 5.34 -14.06 1.20
N PRO A 66 6.09 -14.25 0.11
CA PRO A 66 5.87 -15.38 -0.77
C PRO A 66 6.01 -16.72 -0.04
N ALA A 67 6.91 -16.83 0.95
CA ALA A 67 7.21 -18.07 1.65
C ALA A 67 6.15 -18.48 2.69
N VAL A 68 5.15 -17.64 2.97
CA VAL A 68 4.06 -17.99 3.90
C VAL A 68 3.31 -19.24 3.46
N THR A 69 3.24 -19.53 2.15
CA THR A 69 2.51 -20.67 1.58
C THR A 69 3.09 -22.02 1.97
N GLU A 70 4.37 -22.04 2.33
CA GLU A 70 5.13 -23.22 2.72
C GLU A 70 5.01 -23.53 4.22
N THR A 71 4.33 -22.68 4.98
CA THR A 71 4.12 -22.89 6.42
C THR A 71 3.05 -23.94 6.70
N ALA A 72 3.16 -24.60 7.85
CA ALA A 72 2.14 -25.55 8.30
C ALA A 72 0.77 -24.86 8.50
N ALA A 73 0.76 -23.61 8.97
CA ALA A 73 -0.46 -22.83 9.14
C ALA A 73 -1.14 -22.53 7.80
N ALA A 74 -0.39 -22.19 6.75
CA ALA A 74 -0.96 -22.02 5.41
C ALA A 74 -1.53 -23.34 4.86
N ALA A 75 -0.86 -24.46 5.10
CA ALA A 75 -1.40 -25.77 4.72
C ALA A 75 -2.74 -26.08 5.40
N GLU A 76 -2.86 -25.81 6.71
CA GLU A 76 -4.13 -25.98 7.44
C GLU A 76 -5.23 -25.05 6.90
N MET A 77 -4.91 -23.78 6.64
CA MET A 77 -5.88 -22.83 6.06
C MET A 77 -6.32 -23.25 4.65
N ARG A 78 -5.45 -23.89 3.85
CA ARG A 78 -5.80 -24.46 2.55
C ARG A 78 -6.74 -25.66 2.68
N ASP A 79 -6.52 -26.52 3.67
CA ASP A 79 -7.39 -27.67 3.94
C ASP A 79 -8.79 -27.22 4.41
N GLN A 80 -8.86 -26.07 5.08
CA GLN A 80 -10.09 -25.43 5.59
C GLN A 80 -10.56 -24.26 4.70
N ALA A 81 -10.14 -24.20 3.42
CA ALA A 81 -10.34 -23.01 2.60
C ALA A 81 -11.82 -22.57 2.47
N ASP A 82 -12.75 -23.52 2.47
CA ASP A 82 -14.20 -23.25 2.41
C ASP A 82 -14.71 -22.49 3.64
N ASP A 83 -14.09 -22.62 4.82
CA ASP A 83 -14.47 -21.91 6.06
C ASP A 83 -14.13 -20.41 6.02
N TYR A 84 -13.17 -20.05 5.16
CA TYR A 84 -12.77 -18.68 4.89
C TYR A 84 -13.48 -18.09 3.68
N LEU A 85 -14.14 -18.90 2.84
CA LEU A 85 -14.75 -18.45 1.59
C LEU A 85 -16.09 -17.74 1.84
N GLN A 86 -16.19 -16.47 1.45
CA GLN A 86 -17.44 -15.70 1.48
C GLN A 86 -18.28 -15.88 0.22
N GLY A 87 -17.64 -16.23 -0.89
CA GLY A 87 -18.32 -16.53 -2.16
C GLY A 87 -17.35 -16.54 -3.33
N PHE A 88 -17.83 -17.06 -4.46
CA PHE A 88 -17.05 -17.14 -5.69
C PHE A 88 -17.92 -16.85 -6.91
N SER A 89 -17.27 -16.54 -8.02
CA SER A 89 -17.88 -16.42 -9.35
C SER A 89 -16.90 -16.89 -10.41
N TYR A 90 -17.37 -17.13 -11.64
CA TYR A 90 -16.48 -17.44 -12.76
C TYR A 90 -16.39 -16.26 -13.71
N ARG A 91 -15.18 -16.00 -14.21
CA ARG A 91 -14.89 -15.00 -15.24
C ARG A 91 -14.18 -15.67 -16.40
N ARG A 92 -14.52 -15.28 -17.63
CA ARG A 92 -13.79 -15.70 -18.83
C ARG A 92 -12.83 -14.58 -19.23
N GLY A 93 -11.56 -14.92 -19.46
CA GLY A 93 -10.54 -14.05 -20.01
C GLY A 93 -10.75 -13.81 -21.51
N GLU A 94 -10.03 -12.85 -22.07
CA GLU A 94 -10.10 -12.50 -23.48
C GLU A 94 -9.64 -13.64 -24.39
N ASP A 95 -8.67 -14.43 -23.92
CA ASP A 95 -8.13 -15.60 -24.61
C ASP A 95 -8.99 -16.88 -24.46
N GLY A 96 -10.15 -16.78 -23.81
CA GLY A 96 -11.07 -17.89 -23.57
C GLY A 96 -10.83 -18.66 -22.27
N ASP A 97 -9.71 -18.38 -21.59
CA ASP A 97 -9.36 -18.93 -20.28
C ASP A 97 -10.46 -18.68 -19.24
N SER A 98 -10.66 -19.64 -18.34
CA SER A 98 -11.66 -19.54 -17.27
C SER A 98 -10.98 -19.33 -15.93
N PHE A 99 -11.51 -18.41 -15.14
CA PHE A 99 -10.99 -18.05 -13.83
C PHE A 99 -12.08 -18.20 -12.79
N LEU A 100 -11.71 -18.75 -11.63
CA LEU A 100 -12.49 -18.66 -10.41
C LEU A 100 -12.10 -17.38 -9.67
N VAL A 101 -13.06 -16.49 -9.47
CA VAL A 101 -12.91 -15.27 -8.68
C VAL A 101 -13.47 -15.54 -7.29
N ALA A 102 -12.57 -15.80 -6.33
CA ALA A 102 -12.92 -16.07 -4.93
C ALA A 102 -12.87 -14.79 -4.09
N ARG A 103 -13.73 -14.72 -3.06
CA ARG A 103 -13.69 -13.70 -2.01
C ARG A 103 -13.61 -14.37 -0.66
N TYR A 104 -12.58 -14.03 0.12
CA TYR A 104 -12.32 -14.60 1.44
C TYR A 104 -12.62 -13.62 2.57
N ASP A 105 -12.93 -14.15 3.75
CA ASP A 105 -13.01 -13.41 5.01
C ASP A 105 -11.61 -13.05 5.50
N VAL A 106 -11.14 -11.88 5.06
CA VAL A 106 -9.84 -11.31 5.42
C VAL A 106 -9.66 -11.19 6.93
N ARG A 107 -10.72 -10.92 7.69
CA ARG A 107 -10.61 -10.79 9.15
C ARG A 107 -10.25 -12.14 9.77
N ARG A 108 -10.95 -13.21 9.39
CA ARG A 108 -10.65 -14.57 9.87
C ARG A 108 -9.26 -15.04 9.45
N LEU A 109 -8.84 -14.75 8.22
CA LEU A 109 -7.49 -15.12 7.75
C LEU A 109 -6.40 -14.35 8.50
N ARG A 110 -6.59 -13.05 8.78
CA ARG A 110 -5.67 -12.29 9.64
C ARG A 110 -5.62 -12.87 11.05
N GLU A 111 -6.77 -13.20 11.64
CA GLU A 111 -6.83 -13.84 12.96
C GLU A 111 -6.07 -15.18 12.98
N ALA A 112 -6.23 -16.01 11.95
CA ALA A 112 -5.54 -17.29 11.84
C ALA A 112 -4.02 -17.12 11.64
N LEU A 113 -3.59 -16.16 10.81
CA LEU A 113 -2.16 -15.83 10.64
C LEU A 113 -1.50 -15.41 11.95
N VAL A 114 -2.18 -14.54 12.71
CA VAL A 114 -1.65 -14.03 13.98
C VAL A 114 -1.67 -15.11 15.06
N ALA A 115 -2.68 -15.97 15.10
CA ALA A 115 -2.71 -17.11 16.00
C ALA A 115 -1.58 -18.12 15.72
N ALA A 116 -1.03 -18.11 14.49
CA ALA A 116 0.13 -18.88 14.08
C ALA A 116 1.46 -18.11 14.23
N ASP A 117 1.49 -16.98 14.93
CA ASP A 117 2.65 -16.10 15.11
C ASP A 117 3.27 -15.61 13.78
N ILE A 118 2.45 -15.46 12.73
CA ILE A 118 2.88 -14.92 11.45
C ILE A 118 2.61 -13.40 11.40
N PRO A 119 3.65 -12.54 11.30
CA PRO A 119 3.47 -11.11 11.17
C PRO A 119 2.74 -10.73 9.89
N ILE A 120 1.90 -9.70 9.98
CA ILE A 120 1.04 -9.25 8.88
C ILE A 120 1.27 -7.77 8.57
N TRP A 121 0.87 -7.36 7.37
CA TRP A 121 0.76 -5.95 7.02
C TRP A 121 -0.29 -5.23 7.89
N PRO A 122 -0.09 -3.92 8.14
CA PRO A 122 -1.13 -3.05 8.66
C PRO A 122 -2.31 -2.95 7.70
N GLN A 123 -3.44 -2.51 8.23
CA GLN A 123 -4.67 -2.35 7.44
C GLN A 123 -4.46 -1.44 6.22
N ARG A 124 -3.64 -0.40 6.39
CA ARG A 124 -3.12 0.41 5.29
C ARG A 124 -1.81 -0.22 4.82
N PRO A 125 -1.75 -0.82 3.62
CA PRO A 125 -0.54 -1.43 3.11
C PRO A 125 0.56 -0.39 2.87
N PRO A 126 1.85 -0.79 2.94
CA PRO A 126 2.96 0.07 2.58
C PRO A 126 2.84 0.61 1.15
N THR A 127 3.18 1.88 0.99
CA THR A 127 3.18 2.58 -0.30
C THR A 127 4.60 2.88 -0.76
N VAL A 128 4.90 2.62 -2.04
CA VAL A 128 6.21 2.85 -2.65
C VAL A 128 6.03 3.68 -3.91
N LEU A 129 6.63 4.88 -3.99
CA LEU A 129 6.70 5.64 -5.25
C LEU A 129 7.97 5.25 -6.01
N ALA A 130 7.81 4.80 -7.25
CA ALA A 130 8.89 4.35 -8.11
C ALA A 130 9.24 5.37 -9.20
N TRP A 131 10.43 5.96 -9.10
CA TRP A 131 11.06 6.79 -10.15
C TRP A 131 11.98 5.91 -10.99
N VAL A 132 11.48 5.46 -12.14
CA VAL A 132 12.21 4.52 -12.99
C VAL A 132 12.60 5.22 -14.29
N SER A 133 13.90 5.36 -14.52
CA SER A 133 14.40 5.75 -15.84
C SER A 133 14.64 4.51 -16.69
N MET A 134 14.21 4.51 -17.94
CA MET A 134 14.38 3.40 -18.87
C MET A 134 15.06 3.89 -20.15
N ASP A 135 16.11 3.17 -20.56
CA ASP A 135 16.78 3.31 -21.86
C ASP A 135 16.70 1.97 -22.61
N ASP A 136 15.79 1.90 -23.58
CA ASP A 136 15.49 0.75 -24.44
C ASP A 136 15.91 0.95 -25.91
N GLY A 137 16.71 1.99 -26.18
CA GLY A 137 17.24 2.28 -27.52
C GLY A 137 16.62 3.51 -28.21
N ASP A 138 15.46 3.98 -27.74
CA ASP A 138 14.82 5.23 -28.22
C ASP A 138 15.22 6.46 -27.40
N GLY A 139 16.17 6.28 -26.48
CA GLY A 139 16.65 7.29 -25.55
C GLY A 139 16.01 7.18 -24.17
N PRO A 140 16.60 7.84 -23.15
CA PRO A 140 16.15 7.71 -21.77
C PRO A 140 14.80 8.41 -21.54
N ARG A 141 13.83 7.67 -21.02
CA ARG A 141 12.54 8.19 -20.51
C ARG A 141 12.34 7.83 -19.04
N ILE A 142 11.35 8.44 -18.41
CA ILE A 142 10.88 8.07 -17.06
C ILE A 142 9.54 7.36 -17.22
N LEU A 143 9.37 6.20 -16.58
CA LEU A 143 8.10 5.47 -16.58
C LEU A 143 7.04 6.29 -15.85
N GLN A 144 5.88 6.46 -16.46
CA GLN A 144 4.77 7.23 -15.90
C GLN A 144 3.58 6.33 -15.53
N SER A 145 2.73 6.85 -14.66
CA SER A 145 1.50 6.19 -14.27
C SER A 145 0.58 5.99 -15.49
N GLY A 146 0.15 4.74 -15.70
CA GLY A 146 -0.80 4.39 -16.74
C GLY A 146 -0.19 3.99 -18.09
N ASP A 147 1.15 3.86 -18.18
CA ASP A 147 1.82 3.28 -19.35
C ASP A 147 1.52 1.77 -19.46
N PRO A 148 0.64 1.34 -20.38
CA PRO A 148 0.19 -0.04 -20.43
C PRO A 148 1.29 -0.97 -20.95
N GLY A 149 1.50 -2.09 -20.27
CA GLY A 149 2.40 -3.15 -20.74
C GLY A 149 3.89 -2.86 -20.54
N GLU A 150 4.25 -1.74 -19.91
CA GLU A 150 5.63 -1.46 -19.50
C GLU A 150 6.02 -2.22 -18.22
N LEU A 151 7.32 -2.23 -17.91
CA LEU A 151 7.85 -2.80 -16.66
C LEU A 151 7.16 -2.24 -15.41
N GLY A 152 6.75 -0.96 -15.46
CA GLY A 152 6.06 -0.31 -14.35
C GLY A 152 4.72 -0.98 -14.00
N ASP A 153 3.90 -1.31 -15.00
CA ASP A 153 2.64 -2.03 -14.81
C ASP A 153 2.91 -3.43 -14.23
N GLN A 154 3.93 -4.15 -14.70
CA GLN A 154 4.26 -5.49 -14.19
C GLN A 154 4.72 -5.45 -12.73
N LEU A 155 5.60 -4.49 -12.38
CA LEU A 155 6.02 -4.25 -11.01
C LEU A 155 4.83 -3.87 -10.11
N ALA A 156 3.92 -3.02 -10.59
CA ALA A 156 2.74 -2.63 -9.84
C ALA A 156 1.81 -3.81 -9.54
N HIS A 157 1.54 -4.67 -10.54
CA HIS A 157 0.70 -5.85 -10.37
C HIS A 157 1.33 -6.85 -9.41
N ALA A 158 2.62 -7.19 -9.60
CA ALA A 158 3.31 -8.13 -8.74
C ALA A 158 3.46 -7.62 -7.29
N ALA A 159 3.70 -6.31 -7.10
CA ALA A 159 3.69 -5.68 -5.78
C ALA A 159 2.29 -5.76 -5.12
N ALA A 160 1.22 -5.53 -5.89
CA ALA A 160 -0.15 -5.60 -5.38
C ALA A 160 -0.55 -7.01 -4.93
N ASP A 161 -0.04 -8.06 -5.60
CA ASP A 161 -0.22 -9.45 -5.17
C ASP A 161 0.50 -9.78 -3.87
N LEU A 162 1.46 -8.94 -3.47
CA LEU A 162 2.22 -9.03 -2.22
C LEU A 162 1.77 -7.98 -1.19
N GLY A 163 0.65 -7.29 -1.46
CA GLY A 163 0.08 -6.33 -0.53
C GLY A 163 0.84 -5.01 -0.43
N VAL A 164 1.61 -4.65 -1.45
CA VAL A 164 2.34 -3.38 -1.54
C VAL A 164 1.71 -2.49 -2.61
N ARG A 165 1.45 -1.22 -2.27
CA ARG A 165 0.96 -0.24 -3.24
C ARG A 165 2.12 0.46 -3.92
N MET A 166 2.47 0.00 -5.11
CA MET A 166 3.46 0.69 -5.94
C MET A 166 2.80 1.79 -6.78
N LEU A 167 3.36 2.99 -6.70
CA LEU A 167 2.93 4.19 -7.41
C LEU A 167 4.02 4.60 -8.40
N PHE A 168 3.61 5.28 -9.47
CA PHE A 168 4.50 5.87 -10.47
C PHE A 168 4.11 7.34 -10.64
N PRO A 169 5.07 8.22 -11.02
CA PRO A 169 4.78 9.63 -11.23
C PRO A 169 3.82 9.83 -12.39
N ILE A 170 2.98 10.86 -12.35
CA ILE A 170 2.10 11.20 -13.48
C ILE A 170 2.81 12.02 -14.57
N MET A 171 4.07 12.42 -14.31
CA MET A 171 4.96 13.14 -15.23
C MET A 171 4.34 14.42 -15.79
N ASP A 172 3.65 15.18 -14.93
CA ASP A 172 3.12 16.50 -15.28
C ASP A 172 4.23 17.57 -15.28
N LEU A 173 3.87 18.84 -15.54
CA LEU A 173 4.83 19.94 -15.57
C LEU A 173 5.61 20.13 -14.26
N GLN A 174 5.04 19.75 -13.11
CA GLN A 174 5.72 19.84 -11.82
C GLN A 174 6.77 18.73 -11.70
N ASP A 175 6.44 17.50 -12.07
CA ASP A 175 7.38 16.37 -12.05
C ASP A 175 8.55 16.62 -13.04
N LEU A 176 8.24 17.07 -14.26
CA LEU A 176 9.21 17.37 -15.31
C LEU A 176 10.20 18.49 -14.91
N ALA A 177 9.77 19.42 -14.06
CA ALA A 177 10.62 20.48 -13.54
C ALA A 177 11.45 20.05 -12.32
N ALA A 178 11.01 19.02 -11.60
CA ALA A 178 11.61 18.60 -10.34
C ALA A 178 12.70 17.55 -10.49
N ILE A 179 12.58 16.64 -11.48
CA ILE A 179 13.53 15.53 -11.63
C ILE A 179 13.74 15.14 -13.10
N SER A 180 14.99 14.87 -13.47
CA SER A 180 15.37 14.37 -14.79
C SER A 180 15.73 12.89 -14.76
N HIS A 181 15.74 12.25 -15.95
CA HIS A 181 16.24 10.88 -16.09
C HIS A 181 17.70 10.75 -15.66
N ALA A 182 18.49 11.81 -15.83
CA ALA A 182 19.92 11.84 -15.45
C ALA A 182 20.10 11.84 -13.93
N ASP A 183 19.22 12.52 -13.18
CA ASP A 183 19.25 12.51 -11.71
C ASP A 183 18.98 11.11 -11.16
N ILE A 184 18.00 10.40 -11.75
CA ILE A 184 17.68 9.00 -11.42
C ILE A 184 18.86 8.09 -11.77
N ALA A 185 19.42 8.23 -12.97
CA ALA A 185 20.57 7.43 -13.43
C ALA A 185 21.82 7.64 -12.58
N ALA A 186 22.08 8.87 -12.13
CA ALA A 186 23.17 9.20 -11.23
C ALA A 186 22.93 8.72 -9.79
N GLY A 187 21.68 8.35 -9.44
CA GLY A 187 21.31 7.90 -8.11
C GLY A 187 21.33 9.01 -7.06
N PHE A 188 20.99 10.23 -7.46
CA PHE A 188 20.89 11.37 -6.56
C PHE A 188 19.65 11.26 -5.66
N VAL A 189 19.86 11.39 -4.36
CA VAL A 189 18.83 11.17 -3.34
C VAL A 189 17.92 12.39 -3.21
N ASP A 190 18.50 13.59 -3.10
CA ASP A 190 17.75 14.82 -2.85
C ASP A 190 16.72 15.12 -3.95
N PRO A 191 17.05 15.04 -5.27
CA PRO A 191 16.06 15.25 -6.32
C PRO A 191 14.91 14.24 -6.26
N VAL A 192 15.20 12.98 -5.90
CA VAL A 192 14.19 11.94 -5.70
C VAL A 192 13.27 12.28 -4.53
N ILE A 193 13.81 12.72 -3.39
CA ILE A 193 13.00 13.13 -2.23
C ILE A 193 12.15 14.36 -2.58
N ASP A 194 12.75 15.39 -3.16
CA ASP A 194 12.10 16.67 -3.47
C ASP A 194 10.94 16.49 -4.47
N ALA A 195 11.15 15.70 -5.54
CA ALA A 195 10.10 15.40 -6.52
C ALA A 195 8.97 14.53 -5.95
N SER A 196 9.25 13.76 -4.89
CA SER A 196 8.30 12.79 -4.32
C SER A 196 7.33 13.38 -3.31
N GLY A 197 7.61 14.56 -2.74
CA GLY A 197 6.87 15.12 -1.61
C GLY A 197 5.35 15.19 -1.80
N ARG A 198 4.89 15.42 -3.04
CA ARG A 198 3.45 15.52 -3.37
C ARG A 198 2.69 14.20 -3.38
N TYR A 199 3.39 13.07 -3.48
CA TYR A 199 2.77 11.75 -3.59
C TYR A 199 2.53 11.07 -2.22
N GLY A 200 3.25 11.51 -1.18
CA GLY A 200 3.03 11.05 0.20
C GLY A 200 3.23 9.55 0.43
N SER A 201 4.14 8.92 -0.32
CA SER A 201 4.48 7.49 -0.17
C SER A 201 5.39 7.20 1.03
N ASP A 202 5.26 6.01 1.62
CA ASP A 202 6.07 5.59 2.79
C ASP A 202 7.55 5.32 2.43
N ARG A 203 7.83 4.90 1.18
CA ARG A 203 9.17 4.66 0.64
C ARG A 203 9.30 5.16 -0.80
N LEU A 204 10.51 5.49 -1.22
CA LEU A 204 10.81 5.86 -2.61
C LEU A 204 11.75 4.82 -3.22
N LEU A 205 11.45 4.33 -4.41
CA LEU A 205 12.30 3.46 -5.19
C LEU A 205 12.78 4.23 -6.41
N ALA A 206 14.08 4.35 -6.62
CA ALA A 206 14.64 4.97 -7.81
C ALA A 206 15.58 4.00 -8.53
N GLY A 207 15.51 3.94 -9.86
CA GLY A 207 16.43 3.08 -10.60
C GLY A 207 16.48 3.35 -12.09
N GLN A 208 17.61 2.99 -12.69
CA GLN A 208 17.81 3.08 -14.13
C GLN A 208 17.83 1.68 -14.74
N VAL A 209 16.87 1.42 -15.62
CA VAL A 209 16.77 0.23 -16.45
C VAL A 209 17.53 0.47 -17.74
N VAL A 210 18.52 -0.38 -18.00
CA VAL A 210 19.29 -0.40 -19.25
C VAL A 210 19.04 -1.72 -19.94
N ALA A 211 18.30 -1.69 -21.04
CA ALA A 211 17.99 -2.88 -21.85
C ALA A 211 18.91 -2.93 -23.07
N ARG A 212 19.75 -3.97 -23.17
CA ARG A 212 20.65 -4.19 -24.32
C ARG A 212 20.82 -5.66 -24.63
N GLY A 213 20.68 -6.02 -25.91
CA GLY A 213 21.01 -7.36 -26.40
C GLY A 213 20.16 -8.47 -25.77
N GLY A 214 18.88 -8.19 -25.46
CA GLY A 214 17.96 -9.16 -24.85
C GLY A 214 18.09 -9.29 -23.32
N ALA A 215 19.01 -8.56 -22.69
CA ALA A 215 19.12 -8.50 -21.23
C ALA A 215 18.83 -7.09 -20.73
N ALA A 216 18.15 -7.00 -19.59
CA ALA A 216 17.94 -5.78 -18.84
C ALA A 216 18.77 -5.81 -17.55
N ARG A 217 19.39 -4.68 -17.22
CA ARG A 217 20.02 -4.47 -15.92
C ARG A 217 19.39 -3.27 -15.27
N VAL A 218 19.25 -3.33 -13.95
CA VAL A 218 18.78 -2.20 -13.16
C VAL A 218 19.63 -2.04 -11.91
N GLY A 219 19.93 -0.80 -11.57
CA GLY A 219 20.46 -0.43 -10.26
C GLY A 219 19.37 0.27 -9.47
N TRP A 220 18.93 -0.35 -8.38
CA TRP A 220 17.90 0.19 -7.51
C TRP A 220 18.49 0.93 -6.33
N MET A 221 17.78 1.97 -5.92
CA MET A 221 18.00 2.76 -4.71
C MET A 221 16.64 2.92 -4.00
N LEU A 222 16.49 2.24 -2.87
CA LEU A 222 15.38 2.45 -1.95
C LEU A 222 15.76 3.56 -0.98
N VAL A 223 14.89 4.55 -0.82
CA VAL A 223 15.06 5.72 0.04
C VAL A 223 13.97 5.75 1.11
N ASP A 224 14.38 5.98 2.35
CA ASP A 224 13.48 6.43 3.41
C ASP A 224 13.44 7.96 3.39
N PRO A 225 12.33 8.59 2.95
CA PRO A 225 12.26 10.05 2.82
C PRO A 225 12.25 10.77 4.17
N GLU A 226 11.89 10.10 5.27
CA GLU A 226 11.88 10.72 6.61
C GLU A 226 13.29 10.78 7.20
N GLN A 227 14.12 9.77 6.93
CA GLN A 227 15.47 9.64 7.49
C GLN A 227 16.59 9.96 6.49
N ALA A 228 16.25 10.16 5.22
CA ALA A 228 17.21 10.29 4.11
C ALA A 228 18.22 9.12 4.03
N THR A 229 17.84 7.93 4.50
CA THR A 229 18.68 6.73 4.41
C THR A 229 18.42 6.00 3.09
N THR A 230 19.44 5.29 2.60
CA THR A 230 19.35 4.59 1.32
C THR A 230 19.87 3.15 1.39
N ARG A 231 19.23 2.25 0.66
CA ARG A 231 19.72 0.90 0.37
C ARG A 231 19.78 0.70 -1.14
N ARG A 232 20.84 0.07 -1.63
CA ARG A 232 21.05 -0.14 -3.07
C ARG A 232 21.29 -1.60 -3.39
N TRP A 233 20.74 -2.05 -4.51
CA TRP A 233 20.98 -3.38 -5.06
C TRP A 233 20.95 -3.33 -6.58
N ARG A 234 21.34 -4.43 -7.23
CA ARG A 234 21.33 -4.55 -8.68
C ARG A 234 20.62 -5.83 -9.08
N VAL A 235 19.91 -5.76 -10.20
CA VAL A 235 19.21 -6.90 -10.80
C VAL A 235 19.64 -7.02 -12.26
N THR A 236 19.75 -8.25 -12.75
CA THR A 236 19.99 -8.53 -14.17
C THR A 236 19.05 -9.65 -14.59
N GLY A 237 18.21 -9.39 -15.60
CA GLY A 237 17.26 -10.37 -16.11
C GLY A 237 17.26 -10.41 -17.63
N GLU A 238 17.03 -11.60 -18.19
CA GLU A 238 16.82 -11.79 -19.64
C GLU A 238 15.33 -11.73 -20.00
N ALA A 239 14.46 -11.97 -19.01
CA ALA A 239 13.01 -11.86 -19.13
C ALA A 239 12.46 -10.79 -18.18
N ALA A 240 11.38 -10.12 -18.60
CA ALA A 240 10.73 -9.09 -17.79
C ALA A 240 10.24 -9.62 -16.43
N GLY A 241 9.66 -10.83 -16.40
CA GLY A 241 9.21 -11.48 -15.16
C GLY A 241 10.35 -11.71 -14.15
N GLN A 242 11.51 -12.17 -14.62
CA GLN A 242 12.69 -12.33 -13.76
C GLN A 242 13.14 -10.99 -13.16
N LEU A 243 13.14 -9.93 -13.96
CA LEU A 243 13.49 -8.58 -13.50
C LEU A 243 12.53 -8.09 -12.41
N VAL A 244 11.24 -8.40 -12.53
CA VAL A 244 10.21 -8.07 -11.53
C VAL A 244 10.45 -8.82 -10.23
N ASP A 245 10.58 -10.14 -10.28
CA ASP A 245 10.72 -10.98 -9.08
C ASP A 245 11.99 -10.61 -8.30
N GLU A 246 13.14 -10.51 -8.98
CA GLU A 246 14.42 -10.14 -8.38
C GLU A 246 14.45 -8.66 -7.91
N THR A 247 13.57 -7.81 -8.42
CA THR A 247 13.39 -6.44 -7.90
C THR A 247 12.60 -6.43 -6.60
N LEU A 248 11.52 -7.22 -6.55
CA LEU A 248 10.58 -7.19 -5.43
C LEU A 248 11.10 -7.91 -4.19
N GLU A 249 11.90 -8.96 -4.32
CA GLU A 249 12.41 -9.70 -3.16
C GLU A 249 13.19 -8.82 -2.16
N PRO A 250 14.24 -8.06 -2.56
CA PRO A 250 14.94 -7.16 -1.63
C PRO A 250 14.08 -6.00 -1.14
N LEU A 251 13.12 -5.55 -1.95
CA LEU A 251 12.17 -4.50 -1.57
C LEU A 251 11.26 -4.99 -0.44
N LEU A 252 10.69 -6.18 -0.58
CA LEU A 252 9.77 -6.78 0.40
C LEU A 252 10.47 -7.09 1.71
N GLU A 253 11.71 -7.57 1.68
CA GLU A 253 12.51 -7.78 2.89
C GLU A 253 12.56 -6.49 3.73
N GLN A 254 12.86 -5.36 3.10
CA GLN A 254 12.95 -4.05 3.76
C GLN A 254 11.59 -3.51 4.23
N LEU A 255 10.55 -3.68 3.42
CA LEU A 255 9.21 -3.26 3.81
C LEU A 255 8.70 -4.11 4.99
N ARG A 256 8.93 -5.43 4.96
CA ARG A 256 8.48 -6.35 6.00
C ARG A 256 9.14 -6.05 7.33
N GLU A 257 10.46 -5.90 7.33
CA GLU A 257 11.25 -5.50 8.51
C GLU A 257 10.69 -4.23 9.16
N ARG A 258 10.25 -3.25 8.36
CA ARG A 258 9.78 -1.97 8.88
C ARG A 258 8.31 -1.95 9.29
N PHE A 259 7.43 -2.59 8.52
CA PHE A 259 5.99 -2.35 8.57
C PHE A 259 5.17 -3.55 9.04
N THR A 260 5.68 -4.78 9.04
CA THR A 260 4.93 -5.91 9.59
C THR A 260 4.88 -5.88 11.11
N TYR A 261 3.84 -6.48 11.67
CA TYR A 261 3.67 -6.61 13.11
C TYR A 261 2.78 -7.80 13.45
N LEU A 262 2.78 -8.19 14.73
CA LEU A 262 1.86 -9.15 15.32
C LEU A 262 0.84 -8.38 16.17
N PRO A 263 -0.42 -8.22 15.70
CA PRO A 263 -1.51 -7.67 16.50
C PRO A 263 -1.84 -8.55 17.72
N ASP A 264 -2.30 -7.93 18.81
CA ASP A 264 -2.94 -8.66 19.90
C ASP A 264 -4.39 -9.06 19.52
N LEU A 265 -4.64 -10.37 19.37
CA LEU A 265 -5.98 -10.92 19.09
C LEU A 265 -6.95 -10.80 20.27
N GLY A 266 -6.44 -10.59 21.49
CA GLY A 266 -7.25 -10.30 22.67
C GLY A 266 -7.84 -8.89 22.68
N ALA A 267 -7.36 -8.01 21.79
CA ALA A 267 -7.87 -6.65 21.66
C ALA A 267 -9.29 -6.66 21.04
N ARG A 268 -10.22 -6.01 21.74
CA ARG A 268 -11.61 -5.81 21.30
C ARG A 268 -11.78 -4.71 20.25
N GLY A 269 -10.74 -3.91 20.00
CA GLY A 269 -10.77 -2.85 19.01
C GLY A 269 -9.39 -2.29 18.71
N ARG A 270 -9.32 -1.35 17.77
CA ARG A 270 -8.14 -0.52 17.52
C ARG A 270 -8.52 0.96 17.48
N LEU A 271 -7.65 1.81 17.99
CA LEU A 271 -7.83 3.26 18.03
C LEU A 271 -6.55 3.94 17.55
N THR A 272 -6.62 4.74 16.48
CA THR A 272 -5.50 5.57 16.04
C THR A 272 -5.49 6.88 16.79
N VAL A 273 -4.32 7.28 17.28
CA VAL A 273 -4.09 8.50 18.06
C VAL A 273 -2.87 9.24 17.52
N ARG A 274 -3.05 10.51 17.14
CA ARG A 274 -1.94 11.41 16.82
C ARG A 274 -1.49 12.14 18.07
N VAL A 275 -0.19 12.17 18.33
CA VAL A 275 0.41 12.95 19.41
C VAL A 275 1.45 13.93 18.86
N VAL A 276 1.27 15.22 19.11
CA VAL A 276 2.22 16.30 18.76
C VAL A 276 3.10 16.66 19.95
N GLY A 277 4.27 17.25 19.71
CA GLY A 277 5.27 17.57 20.73
C GLY A 277 6.39 16.52 20.89
N ILE A 278 6.52 15.60 19.94
CA ILE A 278 7.58 14.57 19.89
C ILE A 278 8.86 15.19 19.32
N ARG A 279 9.74 15.70 20.20
CA ARG A 279 10.96 16.44 19.77
C ARG A 279 12.22 15.58 19.71
N ASP A 280 12.20 14.43 20.37
CA ASP A 280 13.29 13.48 20.45
C ASP A 280 12.77 12.08 20.76
N LEU A 281 13.63 11.07 20.64
CA LEU A 281 13.31 9.67 20.92
C LEU A 281 12.89 9.46 22.39
N ALA A 282 13.47 10.21 23.33
CA ALA A 282 13.11 10.07 24.74
C ALA A 282 11.68 10.56 25.03
N ILE A 283 11.17 11.56 24.31
CA ILE A 283 9.76 11.96 24.37
C ILE A 283 8.88 10.90 23.73
N HIS A 284 9.27 10.38 22.57
CA HIS A 284 8.55 9.29 21.91
C HIS A 284 8.35 8.09 22.85
N ASP A 285 9.41 7.63 23.50
CA ASP A 285 9.35 6.47 24.38
C ASP A 285 8.46 6.73 25.59
N ARG A 286 8.54 7.93 26.19
CA ARG A 286 7.63 8.35 27.27
C ARG A 286 6.17 8.40 26.85
N VAL A 287 5.89 8.84 25.62
CA VAL A 287 4.53 8.86 25.08
C VAL A 287 4.02 7.44 24.87
N THR A 288 4.84 6.57 24.29
CA THR A 288 4.51 5.15 24.10
C THR A 288 4.22 4.47 25.43
N GLU A 289 5.13 4.56 26.41
CA GLU A 289 4.93 4.03 27.76
C GLU A 289 3.66 4.59 28.41
N ARG A 290 3.37 5.88 28.20
CA ARG A 290 2.17 6.49 28.76
C ARG A 290 0.90 5.94 28.12
N LEU A 291 0.86 5.86 26.79
CA LEU A 291 -0.27 5.31 26.04
C LEU A 291 -0.50 3.83 26.42
N GLU A 292 0.56 3.04 26.58
CA GLU A 292 0.50 1.65 27.05
C GLU A 292 -0.07 1.54 28.47
N SER A 293 0.25 2.50 29.33
CA SER A 293 -0.26 2.52 30.71
C SER A 293 -1.74 2.92 30.85
N LEU A 294 -2.40 3.34 29.77
CA LEU A 294 -3.81 3.74 29.81
C LEU A 294 -4.72 2.53 29.98
N ALA A 295 -5.74 2.69 30.82
CA ALA A 295 -6.72 1.64 31.06
C ALA A 295 -7.42 1.24 29.76
N GLY A 296 -7.41 -0.07 29.46
CA GLY A 296 -8.03 -0.61 28.26
C GLY A 296 -7.14 -0.56 27.01
N VAL A 297 -5.91 -0.06 27.09
CA VAL A 297 -4.89 -0.21 26.05
C VAL A 297 -4.10 -1.49 26.34
N ALA A 298 -4.01 -2.37 25.34
CA ALA A 298 -3.30 -3.64 25.41
C ALA A 298 -1.93 -3.57 24.73
N GLN A 299 -1.82 -2.77 23.66
CA GLN A 299 -0.58 -2.60 22.88
C GLN A 299 -0.59 -1.23 22.21
N VAL A 300 0.61 -0.66 22.02
CA VAL A 300 0.83 0.58 21.27
C VAL A 300 1.83 0.32 20.15
N ILE A 301 1.50 0.75 18.94
CA ILE A 301 2.36 0.63 17.77
C ILE A 301 2.52 2.00 17.14
N THR A 302 3.76 2.44 16.92
CA THR A 302 4.05 3.67 16.19
C THR A 302 3.91 3.45 14.70
N LEU A 303 2.94 4.12 14.07
CA LEU A 303 2.67 4.04 12.63
C LEU A 303 3.62 4.92 11.80
N GLY A 304 4.13 6.01 12.37
CA GLY A 304 5.05 6.93 11.72
C GLY A 304 5.30 8.21 12.53
N VAL A 305 6.39 8.92 12.22
CA VAL A 305 6.77 10.18 12.87
C VAL A 305 6.98 11.24 11.80
N ARG A 306 6.24 12.35 11.87
CA ARG A 306 6.33 13.46 10.92
C ARG A 306 6.52 14.77 11.67
N GLY A 307 7.68 15.41 11.48
CA GLY A 307 8.01 16.66 12.17
C GLY A 307 8.04 16.47 13.69
N ASP A 308 7.22 17.23 14.41
CA ASP A 308 7.06 17.14 15.87
C ASP A 308 5.89 16.24 16.30
N ALA A 309 5.37 15.38 15.40
CA ALA A 309 4.20 14.54 15.66
C ALA A 309 4.45 13.07 15.35
N ALA A 310 3.79 12.18 16.08
CA ALA A 310 3.75 10.76 15.81
C ALA A 310 2.31 10.23 15.78
N ASP A 311 2.04 9.31 14.85
CA ASP A 311 0.77 8.60 14.75
C ASP A 311 0.93 7.21 15.40
N PHE A 312 0.05 6.87 16.34
CA PHE A 312 0.04 5.61 17.07
C PHE A 312 -1.24 4.80 16.79
N GLU A 313 -1.14 3.49 16.68
CA GLU A 313 -2.26 2.55 16.73
C GLU A 313 -2.29 1.89 18.11
N LEU A 314 -3.40 2.05 18.82
CA LEU A 314 -3.66 1.41 20.09
C LEU A 314 -4.50 0.15 19.84
N SER A 315 -4.02 -1.02 20.23
CA SER A 315 -4.86 -2.20 20.40
C SER A 315 -5.57 -2.07 21.73
N ILE A 316 -6.90 -2.10 21.74
CA ILE A 316 -7.70 -1.79 22.93
C ILE A 316 -8.56 -2.99 23.33
N SER A 317 -8.69 -3.24 24.63
CA SER A 317 -9.51 -4.32 25.21
C SER A 317 -10.90 -3.87 25.66
N VAL A 318 -11.21 -2.59 25.47
CA VAL A 318 -12.49 -1.92 25.79
C VAL A 318 -13.01 -1.16 24.57
N GLU A 319 -14.19 -0.55 24.67
CA GLU A 319 -14.71 0.28 23.57
C GLU A 319 -13.85 1.53 23.33
N PRO A 320 -13.68 1.97 22.06
CA PRO A 320 -12.84 3.12 21.72
C PRO A 320 -13.10 4.39 22.52
N ASP A 321 -14.36 4.68 22.82
CA ASP A 321 -14.74 5.89 23.55
C ASP A 321 -14.24 5.88 25.00
N GLN A 322 -14.12 4.71 25.64
CA GLN A 322 -13.55 4.61 27.00
C GLN A 322 -12.04 4.92 27.00
N VAL A 323 -11.33 4.55 25.93
CA VAL A 323 -9.92 4.90 25.76
C VAL A 323 -9.77 6.38 25.43
N ARG A 324 -10.62 6.96 24.57
CA ARG A 324 -10.66 8.41 24.31
C ARG A 324 -10.92 9.20 25.58
N ASP A 325 -11.85 8.77 26.42
CA ASP A 325 -12.10 9.40 27.72
C ASP A 325 -10.89 9.33 28.64
N SER A 326 -10.12 8.23 28.59
CA SER A 326 -8.90 8.08 29.38
C SER A 326 -7.78 8.98 28.87
N LEU A 327 -7.63 9.10 27.54
CA LEU A 327 -6.72 10.05 26.90
C LEU A 327 -7.07 11.51 27.27
N ASN A 328 -8.35 11.88 27.21
CA ASN A 328 -8.83 13.23 27.54
C ASN A 328 -8.66 13.61 29.02
N ARG A 329 -8.55 12.63 29.93
CA ARG A 329 -8.30 12.84 31.37
C ARG A 329 -6.83 12.80 31.74
N ASP A 330 -5.95 12.51 30.79
CA ASP A 330 -4.52 12.39 31.04
C ASP A 330 -3.88 13.75 31.25
N ALA A 331 -3.04 13.89 32.29
CA ALA A 331 -2.42 15.17 32.63
C ALA A 331 -1.29 15.59 31.69
N ARG A 332 -0.76 14.66 30.89
CA ARG A 332 0.34 14.90 29.92
C ARG A 332 -0.15 14.97 28.48
N LEU A 333 -1.38 14.53 28.20
CA LEU A 333 -1.98 14.57 26.87
C LEU A 333 -3.12 15.59 26.83
N VAL A 334 -2.89 16.72 26.16
CA VAL A 334 -3.90 17.77 25.98
C VAL A 334 -4.58 17.57 24.64
N ALA A 335 -5.91 17.43 24.63
CA ALA A 335 -6.68 17.30 23.40
C ALA A 335 -6.49 18.51 22.47
N THR A 336 -6.35 18.23 21.17
CA THR A 336 -6.22 19.21 20.08
C THR A 336 -7.23 18.89 18.99
N THR A 337 -7.32 19.72 17.94
CA THR A 337 -8.25 19.51 16.82
C THR A 337 -8.08 18.14 16.15
N ASP A 338 -6.84 17.66 16.03
CA ASP A 338 -6.50 16.47 15.22
C ASP A 338 -5.81 15.35 16.05
N GLY A 339 -5.90 15.40 17.38
CA GLY A 339 -5.23 14.42 18.26
C GLY A 339 -4.92 15.00 19.64
N TYR A 340 -3.73 14.74 20.16
CA TYR A 340 -3.27 15.18 21.48
C TYR A 340 -1.91 15.87 21.40
N ARG A 341 -1.62 16.76 22.34
CA ARG A 341 -0.31 17.37 22.55
C ARG A 341 0.32 16.78 23.80
N TRP A 342 1.57 16.35 23.68
CA TRP A 342 2.41 15.97 24.80
C TRP A 342 3.00 17.21 25.47
N GLU A 343 2.69 17.39 26.75
CA GLU A 343 3.25 18.44 27.63
C GLU A 343 4.52 17.98 28.34
#